data_AF-A0A6N9QG01-F1
#
_entry.id   AF-A0A6N9QG01-F1
#
_cell.length_a   1.000
_cell.length_b   1.000
_cell.length_c   1.000
_cell.angle_alpha   90.00
_cell.angle_beta   90.00
_cell.angle_gamma   90.00
#
_symmetry.space_group_name_H-M   'P 1'
#
loop_
_entity.id
_entity.type
_entity.pdbx_description
1 polymer ?
#
loop_
_entity_poly.entity_id
_entity_poly.type
_entity_poly.pdbx_seq_one_letter_code
_entity_poly.pdbx_strand_id
1 'polypeptide(L)'
;MIRHNPNVDYHITVSIDCKDRAKFSDFTRCADPCVFSMSTWAKSKETLRKRCVNDKMDRLGRNASVGRAKESDHSKGAEMLQEERFIKITGHLKEEGSDNYANMAKLLGVSEGTVRKDLAEMDKRGLVKLVRGGAAYAKNNLTRSQLDKRSMINREEKKQLVQELKYFVKNGQAIAINGGTTSIEAAKFLVKNYSELAIVTNNLTVVDILKSKKSFQIVVTGGIYYDRENTVIGKQCEDGIKNYNTDVALIALNSISLEKGVTDFRIEETGIINAMIQNTQRAIGLADHSKFDRIACMNVCGLEIFSEVLTDSKIKDEVLYKYKNQGINVIKAREMAE
;
A
#
# COMPACT_ATOMS: atom_id res chain seq x y z
N MET A 1 -39.70 -3.73 26.89
CA MET A 1 -40.06 -2.30 26.90
C MET A 1 -38.81 -1.48 26.55
N ILE A 2 -38.58 -1.21 25.26
CA ILE A 2 -37.71 -0.13 24.78
C ILE A 2 -38.40 0.42 23.54
N ARG A 3 -38.81 1.69 23.63
CA ARG A 3 -39.62 2.41 22.63
C ARG A 3 -38.75 2.77 21.42
N HIS A 4 -39.24 2.49 20.22
CA HIS A 4 -38.76 3.10 18.98
C HIS A 4 -39.12 4.60 19.01
N ASN A 5 -38.11 5.46 18.86
CA ASN A 5 -38.27 6.90 18.71
C ASN A 5 -38.15 7.24 17.20
N PRO A 6 -39.21 7.74 16.54
CA PRO A 6 -39.22 7.93 15.09
C PRO A 6 -38.70 9.29 14.59
N ASN A 7 -37.97 10.07 15.40
CA ASN A 7 -37.53 11.43 15.03
C ASN A 7 -36.00 11.59 15.02
N VAL A 8 -35.31 10.92 14.10
CA VAL A 8 -33.94 11.31 13.71
C VAL A 8 -33.78 11.17 12.19
N ASP A 9 -33.88 12.30 11.49
CA ASP A 9 -33.52 12.43 10.08
C ASP A 9 -32.01 12.31 9.92
N TYR A 10 -31.54 11.29 9.21
CA TYR A 10 -30.15 11.21 8.75
C TYR A 10 -30.03 11.85 7.37
N HIS A 11 -29.51 13.08 7.32
CA HIS A 11 -29.07 13.70 6.08
C HIS A 11 -27.77 13.05 5.59
N ILE A 12 -27.85 12.26 4.52
CA ILE A 12 -26.68 11.82 3.76
C ILE A 12 -26.36 12.89 2.73
N THR A 13 -25.33 13.69 2.98
CA THR A 13 -24.81 14.67 2.02
C THR A 13 -23.81 13.98 1.10
N VAL A 14 -24.22 13.66 -0.14
CA VAL A 14 -23.30 13.23 -1.19
C VAL A 14 -22.79 14.47 -1.92
N SER A 15 -21.56 14.90 -1.63
CA SER A 15 -20.87 15.92 -2.43
C SER A 15 -20.39 15.29 -3.73
N ILE A 16 -21.06 15.62 -4.84
CA ILE A 16 -20.58 15.34 -6.20
C ILE A 16 -19.80 16.57 -6.66
N ASP A 17 -18.49 16.42 -6.86
CA ASP A 17 -17.62 17.47 -7.40
C ASP A 17 -17.92 17.65 -8.90
N CYS A 18 -18.75 18.64 -9.22
CA CYS A 18 -19.08 19.06 -10.59
C CYS A 18 -18.03 20.05 -11.10
N LYS A 19 -16.92 19.55 -11.67
CA LYS A 19 -16.05 20.33 -12.55
C LYS A 19 -16.34 20.00 -14.01
N ASP A 20 -17.37 20.66 -14.54
CA ASP A 20 -17.45 21.07 -15.95
C ASP A 20 -18.64 22.03 -16.14
N ARG A 21 -18.46 23.27 -15.66
CA ARG A 21 -19.31 24.41 -16.03
C ARG A 21 -18.68 25.14 -17.20
N ALA A 22 -18.95 24.67 -18.41
CA ALA A 22 -18.97 25.49 -19.61
C ALA A 22 -19.76 24.76 -20.70
N LYS A 23 -20.86 25.38 -21.14
CA LYS A 23 -21.90 24.92 -22.10
C LYS A 23 -23.15 24.37 -21.42
N PHE A 24 -24.00 25.26 -20.93
CA PHE A 24 -25.47 25.17 -20.98
C PHE A 24 -26.02 26.50 -20.46
N SER A 25 -25.88 27.54 -21.29
CA SER A 25 -26.79 28.69 -21.24
C SER A 25 -27.96 28.31 -22.14
N ASP A 26 -29.11 28.04 -21.52
CA ASP A 26 -30.46 27.97 -22.09
C ASP A 26 -31.17 26.79 -21.44
N PHE A 27 -31.82 27.06 -20.32
CA PHE A 27 -33.17 26.59 -19.98
C PHE A 27 -33.51 27.17 -18.60
N THR A 28 -34.06 28.37 -18.62
CA THR A 28 -34.80 28.95 -17.50
C THR A 28 -36.23 28.38 -17.51
N ARG A 29 -36.80 28.25 -16.29
CA ARG A 29 -38.22 27.98 -15.94
C ARG A 29 -38.68 26.52 -15.79
N CYS A 30 -38.84 26.13 -14.53
CA CYS A 30 -40.04 25.58 -13.84
C CYS A 30 -39.53 24.83 -12.60
N ALA A 31 -39.60 25.36 -11.39
CA ALA A 31 -40.77 25.50 -10.52
C ALA A 31 -41.49 24.15 -10.25
N ASP A 32 -41.28 23.70 -9.01
CA ASP A 32 -42.05 22.77 -8.17
C ASP A 32 -41.84 21.23 -8.21
N PRO A 33 -41.95 20.59 -7.02
CA PRO A 33 -41.36 19.29 -6.72
C PRO A 33 -42.39 18.16 -6.85
N CYS A 34 -42.01 17.06 -7.51
CA CYS A 34 -42.81 15.85 -7.53
C CYS A 34 -42.02 14.68 -6.94
N VAL A 35 -42.45 14.30 -5.75
CA VAL A 35 -42.22 13.01 -5.08
C VAL A 35 -42.54 11.88 -6.05
N PHE A 36 -41.60 10.95 -6.29
CA PHE A 36 -41.92 9.67 -6.92
C PHE A 36 -41.39 8.50 -6.10
N SER A 37 -42.36 7.73 -5.60
CA SER A 37 -42.25 6.45 -4.93
C SER A 37 -41.82 5.36 -5.91
N MET A 38 -40.98 4.44 -5.44
CA MET A 38 -40.63 3.20 -6.13
C MET A 38 -41.83 2.27 -6.22
N SER A 39 -42.53 2.27 -7.35
CA SER A 39 -43.40 1.15 -7.73
C SER A 39 -43.77 1.21 -9.22
N THR A 40 -42.88 0.77 -10.11
CA THR A 40 -43.24 0.00 -11.32
C THR A 40 -41.97 -0.41 -12.07
N TRP A 41 -41.25 -1.35 -11.48
CA TRP A 41 -40.25 -2.16 -12.15
C TRP A 41 -40.98 -3.37 -12.71
N ALA A 42 -41.57 -3.25 -13.91
CA ALA A 42 -41.92 -4.33 -14.85
C ALA A 42 -43.00 -3.86 -15.84
N LYS A 43 -42.56 -3.29 -16.96
CA LYS A 43 -43.18 -3.48 -18.29
C LYS A 43 -42.28 -2.78 -19.32
N SER A 44 -42.05 -3.45 -20.45
CA SER A 44 -41.34 -2.94 -21.64
C SER A 44 -39.80 -3.00 -21.66
N LYS A 45 -39.25 -4.23 -21.56
CA LYS A 45 -38.04 -4.63 -22.32
C LYS A 45 -38.50 -5.17 -23.69
N GLU A 46 -38.96 -4.32 -24.62
CA GLU A 46 -39.16 -4.80 -26.01
C GLU A 46 -39.26 -3.71 -27.10
N THR A 47 -38.81 -2.47 -26.88
CA THR A 47 -39.05 -1.40 -27.88
C THR A 47 -37.93 -0.38 -28.07
N LEU A 48 -36.67 -0.71 -27.80
CA LEU A 48 -35.52 0.17 -28.14
C LEU A 48 -34.33 -0.58 -28.74
N ARG A 49 -34.59 -1.68 -29.44
CA ARG A 49 -33.60 -2.43 -30.24
C ARG A 49 -34.06 -2.46 -31.69
N LYS A 50 -34.10 -1.30 -32.37
CA LYS A 50 -34.23 -1.10 -33.84
C LYS A 50 -34.47 0.38 -34.17
N ARG A 51 -33.40 1.19 -34.19
CA ARG A 51 -33.32 2.46 -34.94
C ARG A 51 -31.91 3.03 -34.79
N CYS A 52 -31.00 2.59 -35.68
CA CYS A 52 -29.75 3.26 -36.06
C CYS A 52 -28.98 2.32 -37.01
N VAL A 53 -29.58 2.03 -38.17
CA VAL A 53 -28.88 1.52 -39.36
C VAL A 53 -29.61 2.16 -40.55
N ASN A 54 -28.83 2.75 -41.46
CA ASN A 54 -29.22 3.38 -42.74
C ASN A 54 -29.81 4.79 -42.66
N ASP A 55 -28.94 5.80 -42.83
CA ASP A 55 -29.06 6.74 -43.96
C ASP A 55 -27.92 7.76 -43.94
N LYS A 56 -27.02 7.68 -44.93
CA LYS A 56 -26.33 8.79 -45.62
C LYS A 56 -25.16 8.26 -46.47
N MET A 57 -25.51 7.58 -47.56
CA MET A 57 -24.78 7.68 -48.83
C MET A 57 -25.75 8.34 -49.81
N ASP A 58 -25.44 9.55 -50.26
CA ASP A 58 -25.46 9.96 -51.67
C ASP A 58 -25.56 11.47 -51.87
N ARG A 59 -24.78 11.92 -52.87
CA ARG A 59 -24.79 13.21 -53.59
C ARG A 59 -23.95 14.34 -53.01
N LEU A 60 -22.73 14.45 -53.55
CA LEU A 60 -22.25 15.46 -54.53
C LEU A 60 -20.75 15.13 -54.70
N GLY A 61 -20.16 14.88 -55.87
CA GLY A 61 -20.39 15.43 -57.20
C GLY A 61 -19.02 15.84 -57.76
N ARG A 62 -18.42 14.93 -58.54
CA ARG A 62 -17.23 15.02 -59.41
C ARG A 62 -16.60 16.41 -59.65
N ASN A 63 -15.28 16.51 -59.51
CA ASN A 63 -14.38 16.97 -60.58
C ASN A 63 -12.93 16.54 -60.34
N ALA A 64 -12.28 16.11 -61.42
CA ALA A 64 -10.94 15.58 -61.49
C ALA A 64 -9.89 16.68 -61.65
N SER A 65 -8.72 16.47 -61.04
CA SER A 65 -7.44 16.89 -61.62
C SER A 65 -6.33 16.03 -61.02
N VAL A 66 -5.74 15.20 -61.88
CA VAL A 66 -4.52 14.44 -61.62
C VAL A 66 -3.37 15.44 -61.55
N GLY A 67 -2.87 15.69 -60.33
CA GLY A 67 -1.67 16.46 -60.07
C GLY A 67 -0.60 15.56 -59.49
N ARG A 68 0.43 15.28 -60.29
CA ARG A 68 1.64 14.52 -59.91
C ARG A 68 2.42 15.35 -58.89
N ALA A 69 2.28 15.06 -57.59
CA ALA A 69 3.09 15.64 -56.54
C ALA A 69 4.11 14.61 -56.06
N LYS A 70 5.37 15.04 -56.06
CA LYS A 70 6.60 14.30 -55.80
C LYS A 70 6.53 13.49 -54.50
N GLU A 71 7.07 12.28 -54.56
CA GLU A 71 7.52 11.54 -53.38
C GLU A 71 8.48 12.43 -52.59
N SER A 72 8.02 12.94 -51.45
CA SER A 72 8.88 13.41 -50.37
C SER A 72 8.72 12.43 -49.23
N ASP A 73 9.80 11.68 -49.03
CA ASP A 73 10.04 10.73 -47.97
C ASP A 73 9.81 11.39 -46.61
N HIS A 74 8.65 11.17 -46.00
CA HIS A 74 8.36 11.52 -44.61
C HIS A 74 7.87 10.25 -43.92
N SER A 75 8.82 9.53 -43.34
CA SER A 75 8.57 8.51 -42.35
C SER A 75 7.75 9.14 -41.22
N LYS A 76 6.44 8.86 -41.20
CA LYS A 76 5.58 9.12 -40.06
C LYS A 76 6.10 8.27 -38.90
N GLY A 77 6.93 8.86 -38.06
CA GLY A 77 7.32 8.31 -36.77
C GLY A 77 6.06 7.99 -35.98
N ALA A 78 5.97 6.76 -35.48
CA ALA A 78 4.87 6.30 -34.65
C ALA A 78 4.63 7.29 -33.51
N GLU A 79 3.42 7.85 -33.44
CA GLU A 79 3.04 8.83 -32.44
C GLU A 79 2.97 8.12 -31.09
N MET A 80 4.01 8.29 -30.26
CA MET A 80 4.11 7.68 -28.93
C MET A 80 2.89 8.06 -28.09
N LEU A 81 2.23 7.07 -27.48
CA LEU A 81 1.05 7.31 -26.65
C LEU A 81 1.40 8.11 -25.39
N GLN A 82 0.44 8.84 -24.84
CA GLN A 82 0.68 9.68 -23.67
C GLN A 82 1.19 8.87 -22.46
N GLU A 83 0.64 7.68 -22.23
CA GLU A 83 1.06 6.79 -21.14
C GLU A 83 2.51 6.32 -21.30
N GLU A 84 2.94 6.01 -22.53
CA GLU A 84 4.32 5.64 -22.85
C GLU A 84 5.29 6.81 -22.60
N ARG A 85 4.87 8.04 -22.96
CA ARG A 85 5.64 9.25 -22.63
C ARG A 85 5.76 9.45 -21.13
N PHE A 86 4.70 9.23 -20.35
CA PHE A 86 4.74 9.36 -18.89
C PHE A 86 5.72 8.37 -18.27
N ILE A 87 5.72 7.11 -18.73
CA ILE A 87 6.65 6.07 -18.27
C ILE A 87 8.09 6.50 -18.58
N LYS A 88 8.35 6.97 -19.80
CA LYS A 88 9.69 7.37 -20.25
C LYS A 88 10.21 8.61 -19.54
N ILE A 89 9.36 9.63 -19.34
CA ILE A 89 9.68 10.83 -18.54
C ILE A 89 10.00 10.45 -17.10
N THR A 90 9.19 9.57 -16.50
CA THR A 90 9.39 9.14 -15.11
C THR A 90 10.69 8.36 -14.96
N GLY A 91 11.01 7.47 -15.90
CA GLY A 91 12.28 6.73 -15.93
C GLY A 91 13.48 7.67 -16.01
N HIS A 92 13.46 8.59 -16.98
CA HIS A 92 14.52 9.59 -17.18
C HIS A 92 14.75 10.47 -15.94
N LEU A 93 13.68 11.01 -15.37
CA LEU A 93 13.79 11.87 -14.19
C LEU A 93 14.18 11.08 -12.93
N LYS A 94 13.97 9.75 -12.87
CA LYS A 94 14.51 8.90 -11.78
C LYS A 94 16.03 8.79 -11.83
N GLU A 95 16.60 8.72 -13.02
CA GLU A 95 18.04 8.57 -13.25
C GLU A 95 18.76 9.92 -13.09
N GLU A 96 18.25 10.97 -13.74
CA GLU A 96 18.90 12.30 -13.80
C GLU A 96 18.44 13.25 -12.67
N GLY A 97 17.39 12.90 -11.93
CA GLY A 97 16.82 13.69 -10.83
C GLY A 97 15.98 14.90 -11.27
N SER A 98 16.46 15.68 -12.23
CA SER A 98 15.72 16.80 -12.85
C SER A 98 16.22 17.10 -14.24
N ASP A 99 15.34 17.55 -15.13
CA ASP A 99 15.74 17.98 -16.47
C ASP A 99 14.84 19.13 -16.99
N ASN A 100 15.32 19.80 -18.03
CA ASN A 100 14.62 20.90 -18.70
C ASN A 100 13.69 20.40 -19.83
N TYR A 101 12.76 21.27 -20.24
CA TYR A 101 11.76 20.92 -21.27
C TYR A 101 12.40 20.56 -22.63
N ALA A 102 13.47 21.25 -23.03
CA ALA A 102 14.13 21.05 -24.31
C ALA A 102 14.79 19.65 -24.42
N ASN A 103 15.45 19.20 -23.35
CA ASN A 103 16.09 17.90 -23.27
C ASN A 103 15.04 16.77 -23.27
N MET A 104 13.97 16.91 -22.48
CA MET A 104 12.86 15.93 -22.48
C MET A 104 12.13 15.88 -23.82
N ALA A 105 11.95 17.02 -24.50
CA ALA A 105 11.37 17.09 -25.84
C ALA A 105 12.22 16.29 -26.85
N LYS A 106 13.55 16.44 -26.76
CA LYS A 106 14.51 15.68 -27.58
C LYS A 106 14.50 14.18 -27.27
N LEU A 107 14.43 13.79 -26.00
CA LEU A 107 14.36 12.38 -25.55
C LEU A 107 13.10 11.66 -26.06
N LEU A 108 11.98 12.36 -26.10
CA LEU A 108 10.68 11.83 -26.47
C LEU A 108 10.38 11.98 -27.97
N GLY A 109 11.14 12.82 -28.68
CA GLY A 109 10.86 13.16 -30.08
C GLY A 109 9.58 13.98 -30.26
N VAL A 110 9.21 14.80 -29.28
CA VAL A 110 7.97 15.61 -29.29
C VAL A 110 8.27 17.10 -29.07
N SER A 111 7.28 17.97 -29.30
CA SER A 111 7.44 19.40 -29.04
C SER A 111 7.53 19.71 -27.55
N GLU A 112 8.24 20.79 -27.17
CA GLU A 112 8.24 21.30 -25.78
C GLU A 112 6.83 21.60 -25.27
N GLY A 113 5.91 22.03 -26.15
CA GLY A 113 4.51 22.27 -25.80
C GLY A 113 3.79 20.99 -25.34
N THR A 114 4.10 19.85 -25.97
CA THR A 114 3.58 18.53 -25.56
C THR A 114 4.16 18.12 -24.21
N VAL A 115 5.47 18.27 -24.03
CA VAL A 115 6.14 17.98 -22.75
C VAL A 115 5.57 18.83 -21.61
N ARG A 116 5.31 20.12 -21.83
CA ARG A 116 4.70 21.00 -20.81
C ARG A 116 3.30 20.54 -20.42
N LYS A 117 2.47 20.11 -21.38
CA LYS A 117 1.12 19.58 -21.11
C LYS A 117 1.19 18.28 -20.31
N ASP A 118 2.05 17.36 -20.73
CA ASP A 118 2.24 16.07 -20.07
C ASP A 118 2.77 16.25 -18.64
N LEU A 119 3.80 17.09 -18.44
CA LEU A 119 4.35 17.37 -17.11
C LEU A 119 3.36 18.09 -16.20
N ALA A 120 2.53 19.00 -16.72
CA ALA A 120 1.47 19.64 -15.93
C ALA A 120 0.42 18.63 -15.46
N GLU A 121 0.10 17.63 -16.29
CA GLU A 121 -0.79 16.54 -15.91
C GLU A 121 -0.14 15.57 -14.91
N MET A 122 1.12 15.20 -15.13
CA MET A 122 1.89 14.37 -14.21
C MET A 122 2.09 15.04 -12.84
N ASP A 123 2.29 16.37 -12.80
CA ASP A 123 2.41 17.17 -11.57
C ASP A 123 1.09 17.20 -10.79
N LYS A 124 -0.05 17.40 -11.48
CA LYS A 124 -1.39 17.25 -10.87
C LYS A 124 -1.63 15.86 -10.28
N ARG A 125 -1.04 14.82 -10.88
CA ARG A 125 -1.11 13.42 -10.41
C ARG A 125 -0.03 13.09 -9.37
N GLY A 126 0.86 14.02 -9.01
CA GLY A 126 1.94 13.81 -8.05
C GLY A 126 3.09 12.92 -8.52
N LEU A 127 3.21 12.67 -9.83
CA LEU A 127 4.24 11.80 -10.42
C LEU A 127 5.57 12.53 -10.63
N VAL A 128 5.52 13.84 -10.88
CA VAL A 128 6.67 14.74 -11.07
C VAL A 128 6.42 16.05 -10.33
N LYS A 129 7.45 16.87 -10.14
CA LYS A 129 7.32 18.21 -9.56
C LYS A 129 7.82 19.24 -10.56
N LEU A 130 6.96 20.17 -10.98
CA LEU A 130 7.38 21.27 -11.84
C LEU A 130 8.41 22.17 -11.14
N VAL A 131 9.47 22.52 -11.87
CA VAL A 131 10.52 23.45 -11.43
C VAL A 131 10.72 24.53 -12.49
N ARG A 132 11.50 25.58 -12.19
CA ARG A 132 11.75 26.65 -13.18
C ARG A 132 12.44 26.06 -14.42
N GLY A 133 11.74 26.06 -15.56
CA GLY A 133 12.27 25.63 -16.85
C GLY A 133 12.24 24.11 -17.12
N GLY A 134 11.61 23.31 -16.26
CA GLY A 134 11.61 21.86 -16.40
C GLY A 134 10.75 21.14 -15.38
N ALA A 135 11.06 19.86 -15.17
CA ALA A 135 10.48 19.06 -14.10
C ALA A 135 11.60 18.34 -13.35
N ALA A 136 11.46 18.30 -12.03
CA ALA A 136 12.18 17.39 -11.19
C ALA A 136 11.31 16.14 -10.99
N TYR A 137 11.95 15.01 -10.73
CA TYR A 137 11.21 13.90 -10.18
C TYR A 137 10.50 14.35 -8.89
N ALA A 138 9.22 14.01 -8.70
CA ALA A 138 8.48 14.32 -7.48
C ALA A 138 9.12 13.59 -6.30
N LYS A 139 10.10 14.23 -5.66
CA LYS A 139 10.80 13.70 -4.50
C LYS A 139 9.91 13.52 -3.27
N ASN A 140 8.64 13.93 -3.33
CA ASN A 140 7.64 13.64 -2.31
C ASN A 140 7.28 12.14 -2.22
N ASN A 141 7.92 11.26 -3.02
CA ASN A 141 7.96 9.81 -2.78
C ASN A 141 9.37 9.17 -3.01
N LEU A 142 10.47 9.94 -3.09
CA LEU A 142 11.82 9.43 -3.41
C LEU A 142 12.94 9.75 -2.40
N THR A 143 12.59 9.88 -1.14
CA THR A 143 13.23 8.94 -0.22
C THR A 143 12.18 7.91 0.05
N ARG A 144 12.34 6.69 -0.50
CA ARG A 144 11.68 5.52 0.08
C ARG A 144 11.71 5.70 1.60
N SER A 145 10.56 5.61 2.25
CA SER A 145 10.51 5.67 3.70
C SER A 145 11.53 4.64 4.23
N GLN A 146 12.06 4.87 5.44
CA GLN A 146 12.97 3.88 6.02
C GLN A 146 12.30 2.49 6.08
N LEU A 147 10.98 2.46 6.22
CA LEU A 147 10.16 1.26 6.06
C LEU A 147 10.26 0.67 4.65
N ASP A 148 10.03 1.45 3.58
CA ASP A 148 10.11 0.96 2.19
C ASP A 148 11.49 0.40 1.84
N LYS A 149 12.56 1.06 2.30
CA LYS A 149 13.93 0.56 2.10
C LYS A 149 14.12 -0.77 2.84
N ARG A 150 13.75 -0.82 4.12
CA ARG A 150 13.83 -2.05 4.92
C ARG A 150 12.94 -3.17 4.38
N SER A 151 11.84 -2.85 3.70
CA SER A 151 10.92 -3.85 3.14
C SER A 151 11.54 -4.65 1.98
N MET A 152 12.53 -4.06 1.31
CA MET A 152 13.25 -4.70 0.21
C MET A 152 14.54 -5.39 0.65
N ILE A 153 15.18 -4.91 1.72
CA ILE A 153 16.37 -5.56 2.29
C ILE A 153 15.96 -6.89 2.92
N ASN A 154 16.71 -7.95 2.63
CA ASN A 154 16.52 -9.29 3.18
C ASN A 154 15.07 -9.79 3.06
N ARG A 155 14.39 -9.48 1.95
CA ARG A 155 12.97 -9.79 1.79
C ARG A 155 12.73 -11.29 1.68
N GLU A 156 13.57 -12.01 0.96
CA GLU A 156 13.43 -13.47 0.81
C GLU A 156 13.71 -14.19 2.13
N GLU A 157 14.68 -13.71 2.90
CA GLU A 157 14.98 -14.16 4.26
C GLU A 157 13.77 -13.97 5.19
N LYS A 158 13.11 -12.82 5.12
CA LYS A 158 11.86 -12.57 5.88
C LYS A 158 10.73 -13.50 5.45
N LYS A 159 10.61 -13.83 4.16
CA LYS A 159 9.63 -14.81 3.69
C LYS A 159 9.96 -16.23 4.14
N GLN A 160 11.23 -16.59 4.18
CA GLN A 160 11.70 -17.88 4.66
C GLN A 160 11.40 -18.04 6.15
N LEU A 161 11.80 -17.08 7.00
CA LEU A 161 11.63 -17.19 8.45
C LEU A 161 10.15 -17.27 8.87
N VAL A 162 9.24 -16.56 8.19
CA VAL A 162 7.81 -16.62 8.54
C VAL A 162 7.15 -17.95 8.17
N GLN A 163 7.80 -18.82 7.39
CA GLN A 163 7.25 -20.17 7.15
C GLN A 163 7.21 -21.02 8.42
N GLU A 164 8.12 -20.78 9.36
CA GLU A 164 8.18 -21.53 10.61
C GLU A 164 6.96 -21.24 11.51
N LEU A 165 6.23 -20.14 11.26
CA LEU A 165 4.98 -19.82 11.95
C LEU A 165 3.92 -20.92 11.87
N LYS A 166 3.99 -21.82 10.88
CA LYS A 166 3.10 -23.00 10.76
C LYS A 166 3.12 -23.90 12.01
N TYR A 167 4.20 -23.89 12.79
CA TYR A 167 4.32 -24.68 14.01
C TYR A 167 3.77 -23.96 15.26
N PHE A 168 3.49 -22.67 15.15
CA PHE A 168 3.17 -21.81 16.29
C PHE A 168 1.77 -21.21 16.22
N VAL A 169 1.20 -21.10 15.03
CA VAL A 169 -0.12 -20.50 14.80
C VAL A 169 -1.14 -21.57 14.40
N LYS A 170 -2.36 -21.44 14.92
CA LYS A 170 -3.52 -22.28 14.65
C LYS A 170 -4.74 -21.41 14.31
N ASN A 171 -5.69 -21.96 13.55
CA ASN A 171 -6.96 -21.28 13.31
C ASN A 171 -7.71 -21.04 14.63
N GLY A 172 -8.43 -19.91 14.68
CA GLY A 172 -9.19 -19.47 15.84
C GLY A 172 -8.39 -18.73 16.91
N GLN A 173 -7.07 -18.61 16.76
CA GLN A 173 -6.23 -17.90 17.73
C GLN A 173 -6.32 -16.37 17.62
N ALA A 174 -6.12 -15.72 18.76
CA ALA A 174 -5.85 -14.30 18.86
C ALA A 174 -4.35 -14.02 18.72
N ILE A 175 -3.97 -13.16 17.77
CA ILE A 175 -2.57 -12.85 17.44
C ILE A 175 -2.29 -11.35 17.56
N ALA A 176 -1.25 -10.98 18.32
CA ALA A 176 -0.71 -9.62 18.32
C ALA A 176 0.40 -9.48 17.27
N ILE A 177 0.41 -8.39 16.49
CA ILE A 177 1.44 -8.10 15.48
C ILE A 177 1.88 -6.64 15.58
N ASN A 178 3.17 -6.39 15.81
CA ASN A 178 3.74 -5.04 15.93
C ASN A 178 4.17 -4.43 14.58
N GLY A 179 4.68 -3.19 14.64
CA GLY A 179 5.27 -2.49 13.51
C GLY A 179 6.59 -3.10 13.02
N GLY A 180 6.68 -3.39 11.72
CA GLY A 180 7.94 -3.83 11.11
C GLY A 180 7.76 -4.51 9.76
N THR A 181 8.86 -4.61 9.00
CA THR A 181 8.84 -5.20 7.67
C THR A 181 8.70 -6.71 7.69
N THR A 182 9.16 -7.37 8.75
CA THR A 182 8.98 -8.81 8.92
C THR A 182 7.54 -9.13 9.32
N SER A 183 6.89 -8.27 10.11
CA SER A 183 5.46 -8.34 10.41
C SER A 183 4.58 -8.27 9.15
N ILE A 184 4.99 -7.47 8.15
CA ILE A 184 4.31 -7.40 6.84
C ILE A 184 4.37 -8.77 6.13
N GLU A 185 5.52 -9.45 6.12
CA GLU A 185 5.63 -10.78 5.51
C GLU A 185 4.89 -11.84 6.34
N ALA A 186 4.87 -11.71 7.67
CA ALA A 186 4.06 -12.57 8.54
C ALA A 186 2.56 -12.44 8.22
N ALA A 187 2.05 -11.22 8.04
CA ALA A 187 0.66 -10.99 7.64
C ALA A 187 0.30 -11.67 6.32
N LYS A 188 1.19 -11.61 5.30
CA LYS A 188 0.99 -12.31 4.03
C LYS A 188 0.95 -13.83 4.22
N PHE A 189 1.87 -14.36 5.04
CA PHE A 189 1.88 -15.77 5.40
C PHE A 189 0.57 -16.19 6.07
N LEU A 190 0.05 -15.39 7.01
CA LEU A 190 -1.19 -15.68 7.73
C LEU A 190 -2.40 -15.76 6.79
N VAL A 191 -2.58 -14.76 5.92
CA VAL A 191 -3.69 -14.72 4.93
C VAL A 191 -3.69 -15.95 4.03
N LYS A 192 -2.49 -16.40 3.61
CA LYS A 192 -2.30 -17.55 2.72
C LYS A 192 -2.65 -18.87 3.40
N ASN A 193 -2.29 -19.05 4.68
CA ASN A 193 -2.29 -20.37 5.31
C ASN A 193 -3.42 -20.61 6.33
N TYR A 194 -4.10 -19.55 6.79
CA TYR A 194 -5.13 -19.66 7.82
C TYR A 194 -6.49 -19.16 7.31
N SER A 195 -7.55 -19.77 7.82
CA SER A 195 -8.93 -19.43 7.48
C SER A 195 -9.54 -18.47 8.48
N GLU A 196 -9.18 -18.53 9.75
CA GLU A 196 -9.84 -17.78 10.81
C GLU A 196 -8.84 -17.39 11.89
N LEU A 197 -8.71 -16.09 12.18
CA LEU A 197 -7.83 -15.52 13.20
C LEU A 197 -8.45 -14.22 13.72
N ALA A 198 -8.22 -13.92 15.00
CA ALA A 198 -8.41 -12.58 15.56
C ALA A 198 -7.05 -11.90 15.65
N ILE A 199 -6.90 -10.68 15.15
CA ILE A 199 -5.58 -10.03 15.03
C ILE A 199 -5.65 -8.63 15.64
N VAL A 200 -4.74 -8.36 16.57
CA VAL A 200 -4.53 -7.02 17.17
C VAL A 200 -3.24 -6.45 16.60
N THR A 201 -3.31 -5.30 15.94
CA THR A 201 -2.12 -4.68 15.36
C THR A 201 -2.19 -3.16 15.37
N ASN A 202 -1.03 -2.53 15.49
CA ASN A 202 -0.85 -1.09 15.31
C ASN A 202 -0.38 -0.72 13.90
N ASN A 203 -0.16 -1.70 13.01
CA ASN A 203 0.47 -1.50 11.71
C ASN A 203 -0.56 -1.46 10.57
N LEU A 204 -0.74 -0.29 9.97
CA LEU A 204 -1.76 -0.10 8.93
C LEU A 204 -1.43 -0.86 7.64
N THR A 205 -0.13 -1.08 7.35
CA THR A 205 0.29 -1.92 6.22
C THR A 205 -0.12 -3.38 6.44
N VAL A 206 -0.03 -3.86 7.68
CA VAL A 206 -0.49 -5.21 8.04
C VAL A 206 -2.01 -5.30 7.89
N VAL A 207 -2.76 -4.29 8.35
CA VAL A 207 -4.22 -4.22 8.16
C VAL A 207 -4.62 -4.32 6.69
N ASP A 208 -3.94 -3.59 5.81
CA ASP A 208 -4.20 -3.61 4.37
C ASP A 208 -4.03 -4.98 3.72
N ILE A 209 -3.13 -5.80 4.24
CA ILE A 209 -2.92 -7.18 3.80
C ILE A 209 -4.00 -8.10 4.37
N LEU A 210 -4.22 -8.02 5.68
CA LEU A 210 -5.13 -8.91 6.40
C LEU A 210 -6.58 -8.73 5.97
N LYS A 211 -7.01 -7.50 5.62
CA LYS A 211 -8.40 -7.22 5.21
C LYS A 211 -8.85 -7.98 3.95
N SER A 212 -7.91 -8.52 3.17
CA SER A 212 -8.23 -9.41 2.05
C SER A 212 -8.91 -10.71 2.49
N LYS A 213 -8.74 -11.10 3.77
CA LYS A 213 -9.35 -12.27 4.38
C LYS A 213 -10.54 -11.86 5.26
N LYS A 214 -11.75 -11.92 4.71
CA LYS A 214 -12.99 -11.46 5.40
C LYS A 214 -13.31 -12.21 6.70
N SER A 215 -12.80 -13.42 6.85
CA SER A 215 -12.96 -14.25 8.05
C SER A 215 -11.98 -13.91 9.16
N PHE A 216 -11.02 -13.00 8.93
CA PHE A 216 -10.18 -12.48 10.01
C PHE A 216 -10.89 -11.33 10.71
N GLN A 217 -10.92 -11.37 12.04
CA GLN A 217 -11.30 -10.23 12.84
C GLN A 217 -10.07 -9.37 13.10
N ILE A 218 -10.07 -8.12 12.64
CA ILE A 218 -8.90 -7.24 12.75
C ILE A 218 -9.23 -6.09 13.68
N VAL A 219 -8.50 -6.01 14.79
CA VAL A 219 -8.50 -4.89 15.72
C VAL A 219 -7.31 -4.00 15.39
N VAL A 220 -7.60 -2.78 14.95
CA VAL A 220 -6.60 -1.74 14.75
C VAL A 220 -6.55 -0.88 16.00
N THR A 221 -5.37 -0.76 16.61
CA THR A 221 -5.21 0.07 17.81
C THR A 221 -5.34 1.55 17.47
N GLY A 222 -6.01 2.31 18.33
CA GLY A 222 -6.13 3.76 18.19
C GLY A 222 -4.88 4.49 18.69
N GLY A 223 -4.73 5.78 18.37
CA GLY A 223 -3.58 6.58 18.79
C GLY A 223 -3.15 7.60 17.73
N ILE A 224 -1.86 7.94 17.75
CA ILE A 224 -1.26 8.91 16.83
C ILE A 224 -0.72 8.17 15.61
N TYR A 225 -1.10 8.61 14.40
CA TYR A 225 -0.54 8.04 13.18
C TYR A 225 0.93 8.44 13.01
N TYR A 226 1.79 7.45 12.75
CA TYR A 226 3.20 7.61 12.50
C TYR A 226 3.55 7.19 11.07
N ASP A 227 3.78 8.19 10.23
CA ASP A 227 3.98 8.07 8.79
C ASP A 227 5.22 7.23 8.42
N ARG A 228 6.32 7.36 9.16
CA ARG A 228 7.62 6.73 8.83
C ARG A 228 7.57 5.21 8.84
N GLU A 229 6.71 4.64 9.67
CA GLU A 229 6.53 3.18 9.84
C GLU A 229 5.15 2.72 9.37
N ASN A 230 4.28 3.64 8.96
CA ASN A 230 2.86 3.40 8.69
C ASN A 230 2.15 2.66 9.85
N THR A 231 2.42 3.11 11.08
CA THR A 231 1.87 2.54 12.32
C THR A 231 1.07 3.57 13.11
N VAL A 232 0.35 3.10 14.12
CA VAL A 232 -0.28 3.92 15.15
C VAL A 232 0.53 3.76 16.44
N ILE A 233 0.81 4.86 17.11
CA ILE A 233 1.70 4.93 18.27
C ILE A 233 1.10 5.73 19.43
N GLY A 234 1.84 5.78 20.53
CA GLY A 234 1.53 6.60 21.69
C GLY A 234 0.73 5.86 22.75
N LYS A 235 0.47 6.56 23.85
CA LYS A 235 -0.08 5.94 25.07
C LYS A 235 -1.44 5.29 24.86
N GLN A 236 -2.28 5.89 24.02
CA GLN A 236 -3.60 5.34 23.67
C GLN A 236 -3.47 4.00 22.94
N CYS A 237 -2.44 3.82 22.11
CA CYS A 237 -2.18 2.57 21.43
C CYS A 237 -1.76 1.49 22.44
N GLU A 238 -0.83 1.82 23.33
CA GLU A 238 -0.36 0.90 24.38
C GLU A 238 -1.51 0.44 25.28
N ASP A 239 -2.33 1.38 25.76
CA ASP A 239 -3.42 1.06 26.67
C ASP A 239 -4.57 0.35 25.94
N GLY A 240 -4.75 0.63 24.65
CA GLY A 240 -5.62 -0.15 23.76
C GLY A 240 -5.21 -1.62 23.70
N ILE A 241 -3.91 -1.90 23.51
CA ILE A 241 -3.37 -3.27 23.44
C ILE A 241 -3.63 -4.06 24.72
N LYS A 242 -3.52 -3.42 25.89
CA LYS A 242 -3.74 -4.07 27.19
C LYS A 242 -5.16 -4.59 27.42
N ASN A 243 -6.13 -4.16 26.61
CA ASN A 243 -7.50 -4.67 26.70
C ASN A 243 -7.68 -6.02 26.00
N TYR A 244 -6.65 -6.53 25.32
CA TYR A 244 -6.72 -7.76 24.55
C TYR A 244 -5.67 -8.76 25.06
N ASN A 245 -6.14 -9.95 25.45
CA ASN A 245 -5.27 -11.08 25.72
C ASN A 245 -5.11 -11.89 24.44
N THR A 246 -3.89 -12.04 23.94
CA THR A 246 -3.59 -12.82 22.73
C THR A 246 -2.97 -14.16 23.06
N ASP A 247 -3.18 -15.16 22.21
CA ASP A 247 -2.53 -16.46 22.34
C ASP A 247 -1.06 -16.37 21.91
N VAL A 248 -0.79 -15.62 20.84
CA VAL A 248 0.56 -15.48 20.26
C VAL A 248 0.84 -14.04 19.90
N ALA A 249 2.01 -13.51 20.26
CA ALA A 249 2.51 -12.24 19.75
C ALA A 249 3.65 -12.50 18.76
N LEU A 250 3.52 -11.96 17.56
CA LEU A 250 4.54 -11.98 16.52
C LEU A 250 5.25 -10.63 16.50
N ILE A 251 6.44 -10.58 17.09
CA ILE A 251 7.19 -9.35 17.30
C ILE A 251 8.34 -9.28 16.31
N ALA A 252 8.27 -8.39 15.33
CA ALA A 252 9.42 -8.06 14.50
C ALA A 252 10.47 -7.30 15.32
N LEU A 253 11.68 -7.86 15.38
CA LEU A 253 12.79 -7.34 16.16
C LEU A 253 13.76 -6.56 15.27
N ASN A 254 14.23 -5.43 15.78
CA ASN A 254 15.17 -4.58 15.04
C ASN A 254 16.64 -4.94 15.30
N SER A 255 17.01 -5.24 16.54
CA SER A 255 18.35 -5.64 16.94
C SER A 255 18.29 -6.57 18.14
N ILE A 256 19.16 -7.59 18.14
CA ILE A 256 19.25 -8.61 19.18
C ILE A 256 20.72 -8.80 19.56
N SER A 257 21.03 -8.86 20.85
CA SER A 257 22.32 -9.30 21.35
C SER A 257 22.19 -10.07 22.66
N LEU A 258 23.14 -10.95 22.96
CA LEU A 258 23.19 -11.63 24.26
C LEU A 258 23.51 -10.69 25.43
N GLU A 259 24.16 -9.55 25.16
CA GLU A 259 24.54 -8.58 26.18
C GLU A 259 23.37 -7.68 26.61
N LYS A 260 22.55 -7.23 25.65
CA LYS A 260 21.50 -6.22 25.87
C LYS A 260 20.08 -6.73 25.62
N GLY A 261 19.93 -7.98 25.19
CA GLY A 261 18.64 -8.55 24.82
C GLY A 261 18.12 -7.94 23.51
N VAL A 262 16.85 -7.53 23.51
CA VAL A 262 16.22 -6.85 22.38
C VAL A 262 16.40 -5.35 22.50
N THR A 263 16.89 -4.74 21.42
CA THR A 263 17.07 -3.29 21.30
C THR A 263 16.39 -2.74 20.03
N ASP A 264 15.96 -1.48 20.08
CA ASP A 264 15.31 -0.79 18.96
C ASP A 264 15.86 0.64 18.84
N PHE A 265 15.68 1.26 17.66
CA PHE A 265 15.98 2.66 17.40
C PHE A 265 14.71 3.53 17.35
N ARG A 266 13.53 2.90 17.30
CA ARG A 266 12.21 3.54 17.25
C ARG A 266 11.66 3.62 18.67
N ILE A 267 11.76 4.80 19.27
CA ILE A 267 11.29 5.03 20.64
C ILE A 267 9.79 4.78 20.77
N GLU A 268 9.05 5.06 19.71
CA GLU A 268 7.61 4.99 19.65
C GLU A 268 7.08 3.54 19.66
N GLU A 269 7.90 2.55 19.31
CA GLU A 269 7.51 1.13 19.27
C GLU A 269 7.82 0.38 20.57
N THR A 270 8.71 0.90 21.42
CA THR A 270 9.14 0.19 22.64
C THR A 270 7.97 -0.08 23.60
N GLY A 271 7.12 0.92 23.86
CA GLY A 271 5.94 0.75 24.70
C GLY A 271 4.91 -0.22 24.10
N ILE A 272 4.78 -0.21 22.78
CA ILE A 272 3.85 -1.07 22.02
C ILE A 272 4.30 -2.53 22.10
N ILE A 273 5.57 -2.80 21.82
CA ILE A 273 6.16 -4.14 21.91
C ILE A 273 5.98 -4.70 23.33
N ASN A 274 6.31 -3.90 24.35
CA ASN A 274 6.15 -4.32 25.74
C ASN A 274 4.68 -4.59 26.10
N ALA A 275 3.74 -3.76 25.65
CA ALA A 275 2.32 -4.00 25.86
C ALA A 275 1.85 -5.31 25.19
N MET A 276 2.29 -5.60 23.96
CA MET A 276 1.94 -6.86 23.29
C MET A 276 2.53 -8.08 23.99
N ILE A 277 3.79 -7.99 24.42
CA ILE A 277 4.48 -9.07 25.13
C ILE A 277 3.83 -9.36 26.49
N GLN A 278 3.42 -8.34 27.23
CA GLN A 278 2.82 -8.51 28.56
C GLN A 278 1.40 -9.11 28.52
N ASN A 279 0.71 -8.99 27.37
CA ASN A 279 -0.68 -9.43 27.22
C ASN A 279 -0.81 -10.62 26.25
N THR A 280 0.26 -11.39 26.07
CA THR A 280 0.25 -12.61 25.26
C THR A 280 0.62 -13.83 26.10
N GLN A 281 0.05 -14.98 25.78
CA GLN A 281 0.49 -16.25 26.39
C GLN A 281 1.87 -16.67 25.88
N ARG A 282 2.17 -16.38 24.61
CA ARG A 282 3.43 -16.75 23.96
C ARG A 282 3.95 -15.61 23.09
N ALA A 283 5.20 -15.20 23.28
CA ALA A 283 5.86 -14.19 22.46
C ALA A 283 6.89 -14.85 21.53
N ILE A 284 6.78 -14.58 20.23
CA ILE A 284 7.66 -15.11 19.20
C ILE A 284 8.37 -13.94 18.52
N GLY A 285 9.70 -13.94 18.59
CA GLY A 285 10.54 -12.95 17.95
C GLY A 285 10.74 -13.28 16.47
N LEU A 286 10.67 -12.28 15.60
CA LEU A 286 10.91 -12.42 14.17
C LEU A 286 12.11 -11.56 13.77
N ALA A 287 13.22 -12.18 13.40
CA ALA A 287 14.46 -11.49 13.12
C ALA A 287 15.27 -12.20 12.04
N ASP A 288 15.54 -11.53 10.93
CA ASP A 288 16.51 -12.05 9.95
C ASP A 288 17.94 -12.04 10.54
N HIS A 289 18.83 -12.85 9.98
CA HIS A 289 20.20 -13.05 10.44
C HIS A 289 20.98 -11.74 10.64
N SER A 290 20.65 -10.68 9.87
CA SER A 290 21.33 -9.39 10.00
C SER A 290 21.02 -8.65 11.31
N LYS A 291 20.02 -9.09 12.09
CA LYS A 291 19.59 -8.45 13.33
C LYS A 291 20.31 -8.98 14.57
N PHE A 292 20.99 -10.12 14.44
CA PHE A 292 21.75 -10.76 15.51
C PHE A 292 23.08 -10.06 15.75
N ASP A 293 23.53 -10.10 17.01
CA ASP A 293 24.74 -9.45 17.52
C ASP A 293 24.81 -7.96 17.18
N ARG A 294 23.65 -7.30 17.23
CA ARG A 294 23.50 -5.86 17.05
C ARG A 294 22.86 -5.23 18.28
N ILE A 295 23.28 -3.99 18.56
CA ILE A 295 22.74 -3.17 19.63
C ILE A 295 22.27 -1.86 19.00
N ALA A 296 21.00 -1.54 19.19
CA ALA A 296 20.43 -0.23 18.87
C ALA A 296 20.45 0.68 20.11
N CYS A 297 20.06 1.94 19.94
CA CYS A 297 20.20 2.97 20.97
C CYS A 297 19.27 2.81 22.18
N MET A 298 18.25 1.95 22.10
CA MET A 298 17.31 1.75 23.21
C MET A 298 17.11 0.29 23.55
N ASN A 299 17.03 -0.01 24.85
CA ASN A 299 16.63 -1.31 25.37
C ASN A 299 15.10 -1.46 25.31
N VAL A 300 14.64 -2.64 24.89
CA VAL A 300 13.21 -2.97 24.87
C VAL A 300 12.88 -3.96 25.96
N CYS A 301 13.49 -5.16 25.90
CA CYS A 301 13.23 -6.26 26.82
C CYS A 301 14.34 -7.33 26.72
N GLY A 302 14.37 -8.26 27.70
CA GLY A 302 15.28 -9.40 27.68
C GLY A 302 14.87 -10.47 26.65
N LEU A 303 15.82 -11.35 26.29
CA LEU A 303 15.59 -12.41 25.31
C LEU A 303 14.79 -13.59 25.87
N GLU A 304 14.89 -13.80 27.18
CA GLU A 304 14.22 -14.87 27.94
C GLU A 304 12.69 -14.79 27.90
N ILE A 305 12.15 -13.63 27.50
CA ILE A 305 10.71 -13.42 27.39
C ILE A 305 10.15 -14.10 26.12
N PHE A 306 10.98 -14.31 25.10
CA PHE A 306 10.55 -14.97 23.88
C PHE A 306 10.64 -16.49 24.04
N SER A 307 9.56 -17.19 23.73
CA SER A 307 9.57 -18.65 23.69
C SER A 307 10.46 -19.14 22.55
N GLU A 308 10.42 -18.43 21.42
CA GLU A 308 11.25 -18.69 20.25
C GLU A 308 11.61 -17.37 19.55
N VAL A 309 12.81 -17.35 18.94
CA VAL A 309 13.17 -16.36 17.92
C VAL A 309 13.32 -17.08 16.59
N LEU A 310 12.52 -16.71 15.60
CA LEU A 310 12.56 -17.25 14.24
C LEU A 310 13.50 -16.42 13.38
N THR A 311 14.38 -17.10 12.64
CA THR A 311 15.36 -16.50 11.74
C THR A 311 15.48 -17.27 10.42
N ASP A 312 16.15 -16.66 9.45
CA ASP A 312 16.33 -17.24 8.12
C ASP A 312 17.53 -18.20 8.03
N SER A 313 17.62 -18.88 6.90
CA SER A 313 18.63 -19.91 6.63
C SER A 313 20.09 -19.38 6.61
N LYS A 314 20.31 -18.07 6.42
CA LYS A 314 21.66 -17.49 6.33
C LYS A 314 22.33 -17.25 7.68
N ILE A 315 21.64 -17.48 8.80
CA ILE A 315 22.28 -17.40 10.11
C ILE A 315 23.39 -18.45 10.23
N LYS A 316 24.55 -18.03 10.73
CA LYS A 316 25.70 -18.90 10.98
C LYS A 316 25.42 -19.80 12.17
N ASP A 317 25.80 -21.07 12.08
CA ASP A 317 25.57 -22.06 13.14
C ASP A 317 26.32 -21.69 14.44
N GLU A 318 27.45 -21.00 14.34
CA GLU A 318 28.17 -20.44 15.50
C GLU A 318 27.31 -19.45 16.30
N VAL A 319 26.53 -18.61 15.62
CA VAL A 319 25.61 -17.67 16.28
C VAL A 319 24.50 -18.44 16.96
N LEU A 320 23.90 -19.42 16.28
CA LEU A 320 22.88 -20.28 16.90
C LEU A 320 23.38 -21.00 18.15
N TYR A 321 24.60 -21.54 18.11
CA TYR A 321 25.21 -22.22 19.24
C TYR A 321 25.41 -21.29 20.45
N LYS A 322 25.87 -20.05 20.21
CA LYS A 322 26.02 -19.04 21.28
C LYS A 322 24.70 -18.76 21.99
N TYR A 323 23.62 -18.55 21.22
CA TYR A 323 22.31 -18.23 21.78
C TYR A 323 21.70 -19.44 22.51
N LYS A 324 21.84 -20.64 21.94
CA LYS A 324 21.39 -21.89 22.56
C LYS A 324 22.08 -22.15 23.91
N ASN A 325 23.38 -21.88 24.02
CA ASN A 325 24.11 -22.05 25.28
C ASN A 325 23.66 -21.09 26.39
N GLN A 326 23.03 -19.98 26.03
CA GLN A 326 22.41 -19.04 26.97
C GLN A 326 20.94 -19.36 27.24
N GLY A 327 20.45 -20.53 26.79
CA GLY A 327 19.06 -20.94 26.97
C GLY A 327 18.06 -20.26 26.02
N ILE A 328 18.53 -19.50 25.03
CA ILE A 328 17.66 -18.82 24.07
C ILE A 328 17.38 -19.74 22.88
N ASN A 329 16.10 -20.04 22.65
CA ASN A 329 15.68 -20.93 21.57
C ASN A 329 15.55 -20.15 20.24
N VAL A 330 16.54 -20.31 19.36
CA VAL A 330 16.54 -19.70 18.02
C VAL A 330 16.27 -20.77 16.96
N ILE A 331 15.21 -20.60 16.19
CA ILE A 331 14.80 -21.54 15.14
C ILE A 331 15.18 -20.97 13.78
N LYS A 332 16.09 -21.69 13.11
CA LYS A 332 16.53 -21.43 11.75
C LYS A 332 15.53 -22.03 10.76
N ALA A 333 15.03 -21.20 9.84
CA ALA A 333 14.18 -21.65 8.75
C ALA A 333 14.91 -22.62 7.83
N ARG A 334 14.17 -23.59 7.30
CA ARG A 334 14.68 -24.48 6.26
C ARG A 334 14.80 -23.72 4.94
N GLU A 335 15.82 -24.04 4.15
CA GLU A 335 15.90 -23.56 2.77
C GLU A 335 14.63 -23.98 2.02
N MET A 336 14.02 -23.04 1.30
CA MET A 336 12.93 -23.36 0.40
C MET A 336 13.53 -24.12 -0.78
N ALA A 337 13.16 -25.39 -0.95
CA ALA A 337 13.41 -26.09 -2.20
C ALA A 337 12.61 -25.37 -3.30
N GLU A 338 13.28 -24.99 -4.39
CA GLU A 338 12.69 -24.34 -5.57
C GLU A 338 11.66 -25.22 -6.28
#